data_AF-A0AAN9K4M0-F1
#
_entry.id   AF-A0AAN9K4M0-F1
#
_cell.length_a   1.000
_cell.length_b   1.000
_cell.length_c   1.000
_cell.angle_alpha   90.00
_cell.angle_beta   90.00
_cell.angle_gamma   90.00
#
_symmetry.space_group_name_H-M   'P 1'
#
loop_
_entity.id
_entity.type
_entity.pdbx_description
1 polymer ?
#
loop_
_entity_poly.entity_id
_entity_poly.type
_entity_poly.pdbx_seq_one_letter_code
_entity_poly.pdbx_strand_id
1 'polypeptide(L)'
;MSSQDFQSAFALFRDMREARIVDLKGSYLTIMTGLMENHWPELMEAFLDEVVEDPRIEVGTHNWNSIIHAFCKAGRIEDAERTFIRMGGFFDVVMQLVEKANEMKIFIDKWRYKQAFMETHKKLKVAKLRKRNFRTMEALVAFKNWAGLNA
;
A
#
# COMPACT_ATOMS: atom_id res chain seq x y z
N MET A 1 11.89 20.15 10.04
CA MET A 1 10.56 20.68 9.67
C MET A 1 9.62 20.50 10.85
N SER A 2 8.66 21.39 11.02
CA SER A 2 7.63 21.30 12.07
C SER A 2 6.37 20.62 11.54
N SER A 3 5.51 20.12 12.43
CA SER A 3 4.21 19.54 12.04
C SER A 3 3.33 20.55 11.31
N GLN A 4 3.49 21.83 11.64
CA GLN A 4 2.78 22.96 11.02
C GLN A 4 3.17 23.17 9.54
N ASP A 5 4.42 22.87 9.18
CA ASP A 5 4.87 22.93 7.78
C ASP A 5 4.16 21.87 6.91
N PHE A 6 3.92 20.68 7.46
CA PHE A 6 3.19 19.63 6.75
C PHE A 6 1.69 19.89 6.67
N GLN A 7 1.08 20.47 7.71
CA GLN A 7 -0.32 20.92 7.63
C GLN A 7 -0.52 21.97 6.53
N SER A 8 0.44 22.88 6.39
CA SER A 8 0.45 23.87 5.30
C SER A 8 0.64 23.19 3.94
N ALA A 9 1.54 22.20 3.84
CA ALA A 9 1.72 21.42 2.63
C ALA A 9 0.47 20.63 2.23
N PHE A 10 -0.30 20.09 3.19
CA PHE A 10 -1.56 19.40 2.94
C PHE A 10 -2.63 20.36 2.41
N ALA A 11 -2.72 21.56 2.99
CA ALA A 11 -3.64 22.59 2.50
C ALA A 11 -3.32 22.97 1.05
N LEU A 12 -2.05 23.23 0.74
CA LEU A 12 -1.62 23.51 -0.62
C LEU A 12 -1.93 22.34 -1.57
N PHE A 13 -1.72 21.10 -1.13
CA PHE A 13 -2.04 19.92 -1.93
C PHE A 13 -3.54 19.82 -2.25
N ARG A 14 -4.41 20.16 -1.28
CA ARG A 14 -5.86 20.24 -1.51
C ARG A 14 -6.22 21.29 -2.55
N ASP A 15 -5.66 22.49 -2.45
CA ASP A 15 -5.89 23.56 -3.42
C ASP A 15 -5.47 23.12 -4.84
N MET A 16 -4.34 22.41 -4.96
CA MET A 16 -3.90 21.84 -6.25
C MET A 16 -4.88 20.81 -6.81
N ARG A 17 -5.47 19.97 -5.95
CA ARG A 17 -6.49 18.97 -6.33
C ARG A 17 -7.78 19.63 -6.81
N GLU A 18 -8.25 20.65 -6.10
CA GLU A 18 -9.45 21.43 -6.42
C GLU A 18 -9.28 22.22 -7.72
N ALA A 19 -8.10 22.82 -7.92
CA ALA A 19 -7.72 23.50 -9.15
C ALA A 19 -7.52 22.55 -10.35
N ARG A 20 -7.65 21.23 -10.15
CA ARG A 20 -7.48 20.18 -11.17
C ARG A 20 -6.12 20.20 -11.87
N ILE A 21 -5.07 20.52 -11.13
CA ILE A 21 -3.69 20.40 -11.63
C ILE A 21 -3.41 18.94 -11.99
N VAL A 22 -2.83 18.69 -13.16
CA VAL A 22 -2.70 17.34 -13.75
C VAL A 22 -1.54 16.56 -13.13
N ASP A 23 -0.46 17.22 -12.74
CA ASP A 23 0.74 16.58 -12.20
C ASP A 23 0.84 16.71 -10.67
N LEU A 24 0.02 15.92 -9.96
CA LEU A 24 0.03 15.85 -8.49
C LEU A 24 1.06 14.87 -7.93
N LYS A 25 1.66 14.05 -8.80
CA LYS A 25 2.55 12.95 -8.41
C LYS A 25 3.82 13.46 -7.71
N GLY A 26 4.42 14.53 -8.25
CA GLY A 26 5.61 15.15 -7.66
C GLY A 26 5.33 15.66 -6.24
N SER A 27 4.27 16.44 -6.07
CA SER A 27 3.87 17.00 -4.77
C SER A 27 3.55 15.91 -3.74
N TYR A 28 2.81 14.86 -4.14
CA TYR A 28 2.54 13.70 -3.28
C TYR A 28 3.82 13.05 -2.78
N LEU A 29 4.77 12.79 -3.68
CA LEU A 29 6.04 12.14 -3.34
C LEU A 29 6.85 13.00 -2.37
N THR A 30 6.97 14.30 -2.62
CA THR A 30 7.70 15.21 -1.75
C THR A 30 7.13 15.23 -0.34
N ILE A 31 5.80 15.33 -0.22
CA ILE A 31 5.11 15.33 1.08
C ILE A 31 5.32 13.99 1.79
N MET A 32 5.10 12.86 1.10
CA MET A 32 5.23 11.53 1.68
C MET A 32 6.66 11.24 2.14
N THR A 33 7.67 11.56 1.33
CA THR A 33 9.09 11.41 1.70
C THR A 33 9.42 12.22 2.94
N GLY A 34 8.98 13.48 3.00
CA GLY A 34 9.17 14.29 4.19
C GLY A 34 8.54 13.66 5.44
N LEU A 35 7.32 13.14 5.35
CA LEU A 35 6.65 12.50 6.49
C LEU A 35 7.37 11.22 6.96
N MET A 36 7.87 10.41 6.01
CA MET A 36 8.65 9.20 6.31
C MET A 36 9.97 9.53 7.01
N GLU A 37 10.70 10.54 6.53
CA GLU A 37 11.98 10.98 7.09
C GLU A 37 11.83 11.59 8.49
N ASN A 38 10.72 12.29 8.75
CA ASN A 38 10.43 12.86 10.07
C ASN A 38 9.76 11.85 11.03
N HIS A 39 9.51 10.61 10.59
CA HIS A 39 8.92 9.53 11.39
C HIS A 39 7.57 9.93 12.03
N TRP A 40 6.67 10.52 11.24
CA TRP A 40 5.32 10.91 11.69
C TRP A 40 4.24 10.04 11.06
N PRO A 41 4.09 8.78 11.52
CA PRO A 41 3.19 7.83 10.89
C PRO A 41 1.71 8.23 11.01
N GLU A 42 1.32 9.03 12.00
CA GLU A 42 -0.05 9.56 12.13
C GLU A 42 -0.40 10.49 10.96
N LEU A 43 0.52 11.39 10.63
CA LEU A 43 0.34 12.30 9.50
C LEU A 43 0.47 11.57 8.16
N MET A 44 1.31 10.52 8.08
CA MET A 44 1.39 9.67 6.90
C MET A 44 0.06 8.95 6.61
N GLU A 45 -0.57 8.40 7.65
CA GLU A 45 -1.84 7.70 7.51
C GLU A 45 -2.95 8.66 7.07
N ALA A 46 -3.12 9.79 7.76
CA ALA A 46 -4.10 10.80 7.38
C ALA A 46 -3.91 11.31 5.94
N PHE A 47 -2.65 11.51 5.51
CA PHE A 47 -2.37 11.93 4.15
C PHE A 47 -2.68 10.82 3.13
N LEU A 48 -2.37 9.56 3.44
CA LEU A 48 -2.72 8.42 2.59
C LEU A 48 -4.23 8.27 2.38
N ASP A 49 -5.02 8.43 3.43
CA ASP A 49 -6.49 8.37 3.37
C ASP A 49 -7.03 9.43 2.40
N GLU A 50 -6.46 10.63 2.45
CA GLU A 50 -6.92 11.75 1.63
C GLU A 50 -6.59 11.58 0.14
N VAL A 51 -5.44 11.00 -0.17
CA VAL A 51 -4.88 10.95 -1.54
C VAL A 51 -5.18 9.67 -2.31
N VAL A 52 -5.37 8.54 -1.61
CA VAL A 52 -5.61 7.24 -2.27
C VAL A 52 -6.96 7.17 -3.00
N GLU A 53 -7.92 8.02 -2.61
CA GLU A 53 -9.22 8.12 -3.28
C GLU A 53 -9.16 8.89 -4.59
N ASP A 54 -8.06 9.62 -4.86
CA ASP A 54 -7.93 10.42 -6.07
C ASP A 54 -7.35 9.57 -7.22
N PRO A 55 -8.12 9.26 -8.27
CA PRO A 55 -7.65 8.44 -9.37
C PRO A 55 -6.52 9.10 -10.19
N ARG A 56 -6.24 10.38 -9.97
CA ARG A 56 -5.12 11.10 -10.61
C ARG A 56 -3.77 10.82 -9.93
N ILE A 57 -3.78 10.27 -8.72
CA ILE A 57 -2.58 10.01 -7.94
C ILE A 57 -2.13 8.58 -8.17
N GLU A 58 -1.22 8.39 -9.12
CA GLU A 58 -0.60 7.10 -9.37
C GLU A 58 0.64 6.91 -8.48
N VAL A 59 0.48 6.14 -7.41
CA VAL A 59 1.57 5.77 -6.51
C VAL A 59 2.28 4.53 -7.04
N GLY A 60 3.58 4.67 -7.33
CA GLY A 60 4.39 3.56 -7.81
C GLY A 60 4.68 2.50 -6.73
N THR A 61 4.94 1.26 -7.15
CA THR A 61 5.21 0.11 -6.25
C THR A 61 6.34 0.35 -5.27
N HIS A 62 7.42 1.04 -5.69
CA HIS A 62 8.52 1.39 -4.80
C HIS A 62 8.07 2.29 -3.64
N ASN A 63 7.20 3.26 -3.92
CA ASN A 63 6.70 4.19 -2.91
C ASN A 63 5.81 3.48 -1.90
N TRP A 64 4.95 2.57 -2.36
CA TRP A 64 4.15 1.72 -1.46
C TRP A 64 5.03 0.89 -0.52
N ASN A 65 6.08 0.25 -1.04
CA ASN A 65 7.01 -0.52 -0.23
C ASN A 65 7.71 0.34 0.83
N SER A 66 8.14 1.54 0.47
CA SER A 66 8.78 2.48 1.40
C SER A 66 7.83 2.90 2.53
N ILE A 67 6.56 3.15 2.22
CA ILE A 67 5.55 3.53 3.22
C ILE A 67 5.24 2.37 4.16
N ILE A 68 5.04 1.16 3.63
CA ILE A 68 4.82 -0.06 4.42
C ILE A 68 6.01 -0.30 5.35
N HIS A 69 7.24 -0.19 4.82
CA HIS A 69 8.46 -0.33 5.63
C HIS A 69 8.55 0.73 6.74
N ALA A 70 8.18 1.98 6.45
CA ALA A 70 8.16 3.04 7.45
C ALA A 70 7.15 2.76 8.58
N PHE A 71 5.94 2.29 8.27
CA PHE A 71 4.97 1.88 9.28
C PHE A 71 5.45 0.68 10.11
N CYS A 72 6.07 -0.32 9.48
CA CYS A 72 6.68 -1.45 10.19
C CYS A 72 7.78 -0.99 11.15
N LYS A 73 8.67 -0.10 10.71
CA LYS A 73 9.75 0.46 11.54
C LYS A 73 9.21 1.26 12.73
N ALA A 74 8.04 1.91 12.55
CA ALA A 74 7.34 2.63 13.62
C ALA A 74 6.52 1.71 14.55
N GLY A 75 6.49 0.39 14.32
CA GLY A 75 5.68 -0.55 15.11
C GLY A 75 4.18 -0.51 14.81
N ARG A 76 3.76 0.25 13.79
CA ARG A 76 2.36 0.44 13.40
C ARG A 76 1.94 -0.57 12.32
N ILE A 77 1.89 -1.84 12.73
CA ILE A 77 1.66 -2.97 11.82
C ILE A 77 0.28 -2.91 11.15
N GLU A 78 -0.76 -2.48 11.85
CA GLU A 78 -2.12 -2.38 11.30
C GLU A 78 -2.20 -1.39 10.13
N ASP A 79 -1.46 -0.29 10.21
CA ASP A 79 -1.41 0.72 9.14
C ASP A 79 -0.56 0.25 7.96
N ALA A 80 0.48 -0.55 8.22
CA ALA A 80 1.23 -1.25 7.19
C ALA A 80 0.32 -2.22 6.42
N GLU A 81 -0.49 -3.01 7.12
CA GLU A 81 -1.48 -3.92 6.53
C GLU A 81 -2.55 -3.15 5.73
N ARG A 82 -3.07 -2.04 6.26
CA ARG A 82 -4.07 -1.22 5.57
C ARG A 82 -3.51 -0.60 4.29
N THR A 83 -2.28 -0.09 4.36
CA THR A 83 -1.56 0.45 3.20
C THR A 83 -1.30 -0.63 2.14
N PHE A 84 -0.98 -1.84 2.58
CA PHE A 84 -0.83 -3.00 1.72
C PHE A 84 -2.13 -3.35 0.96
N ILE A 85 -3.28 -3.29 1.65
CA ILE A 85 -4.60 -3.49 1.03
C ILE A 85 -4.90 -2.38 0.01
N ARG A 86 -4.59 -1.12 0.34
CA ARG A 86 -4.80 0.07 -0.53
C ARG A 86 -4.05 0.02 -1.84
N MET A 87 -2.82 -0.51 -1.84
CA MET A 87 -2.05 -0.75 -3.07
C MET A 87 -2.77 -1.69 -4.06
N GLY A 88 -3.86 -2.35 -3.65
CA GLY A 88 -4.67 -3.21 -4.51
C GLY A 88 -4.19 -4.65 -4.53
N GLY A 89 -3.46 -5.09 -3.50
CA GLY A 89 -3.14 -6.50 -3.28
C GLY A 89 -2.48 -7.17 -4.49
N PHE A 90 -1.35 -6.65 -4.97
CA PHE A 90 -0.52 -7.43 -5.88
C PHE A 90 0.07 -8.59 -5.09
N PHE A 91 -0.33 -9.81 -5.45
CA PHE A 91 0.15 -11.05 -4.83
C PHE A 91 1.68 -11.09 -4.73
N ASP A 92 2.36 -10.52 -5.71
CA ASP A 92 3.81 -10.40 -5.84
C ASP A 92 4.43 -9.73 -4.62
N VAL A 93 3.76 -8.68 -4.10
CA VAL A 93 4.22 -7.93 -2.92
C VAL A 93 3.78 -8.61 -1.63
N VAL A 94 2.62 -9.28 -1.59
CA VAL A 94 2.25 -10.14 -0.45
C VAL A 94 3.36 -11.14 -0.20
N MET A 95 3.83 -11.80 -1.28
CA MET A 95 4.82 -12.85 -1.16
C MET A 95 6.18 -12.33 -0.68
N GLN A 96 6.62 -11.15 -1.15
CA GLN A 96 7.84 -10.51 -0.64
C GLN A 96 7.72 -10.09 0.83
N LEU A 97 6.55 -9.58 1.24
CA LEU A 97 6.31 -9.21 2.64
C LEU A 97 6.28 -10.45 3.54
N VAL A 98 5.67 -11.54 3.08
CA VAL A 98 5.66 -12.83 3.77
C VAL A 98 7.08 -13.39 3.92
N GLU A 99 7.89 -13.31 2.87
CA GLU A 99 9.29 -13.71 2.91
C GLU A 99 10.07 -12.88 3.95
N LYS A 100 9.95 -11.55 3.90
CA LYS A 100 10.65 -10.65 4.82
C LYS A 100 10.21 -10.82 6.28
N ALA A 101 8.91 -10.96 6.53
CA ALA A 101 8.39 -11.20 7.87
C ALA A 101 8.84 -12.56 8.42
N ASN A 102 8.93 -13.60 7.57
CA ASN A 102 9.54 -14.88 7.97
C ASN A 102 11.03 -14.73 8.33
N GLU A 103 11.82 -14.00 7.53
CA GLU A 103 13.23 -13.70 7.85
C GLU A 103 13.37 -13.01 9.21
N MET A 104 12.49 -12.05 9.49
CA MET A 104 12.49 -11.27 10.73
C MET A 104 11.79 -11.98 11.90
N LYS A 105 11.27 -13.20 11.69
CA LYS A 105 10.48 -13.98 12.67
C LYS A 105 9.28 -13.21 13.23
N ILE A 106 8.69 -12.36 12.40
CA ILE A 106 7.48 -11.60 12.73
C ILE A 106 6.26 -12.49 12.46
N PHE A 107 5.34 -12.52 13.42
CA PHE A 107 4.09 -13.25 13.25
C PHE A 107 3.24 -12.59 12.15
N ILE A 108 2.75 -13.42 11.23
CA ILE A 108 1.83 -12.99 10.16
C ILE A 108 0.50 -13.68 10.37
N ASP A 109 -0.57 -12.91 10.53
CA ASP A 109 -1.92 -13.45 10.65
C ASP A 109 -2.44 -13.88 9.27
N LYS A 110 -2.16 -15.14 8.91
CA LYS A 110 -2.62 -15.75 7.65
C LYS A 110 -4.14 -15.69 7.47
N TRP A 111 -4.92 -15.68 8.55
CA TRP A 111 -6.38 -15.68 8.48
C TRP A 111 -6.92 -14.33 7.99
N ARG A 112 -6.34 -13.21 8.45
CA ARG A 112 -6.71 -11.88 7.96
C ARG A 112 -6.51 -11.73 6.45
N TYR A 113 -5.36 -12.19 5.93
CA TYR A 113 -5.08 -12.17 4.49
C TYR A 113 -6.04 -13.08 3.71
N LYS A 114 -6.36 -14.25 4.25
CA LYS A 114 -7.34 -15.17 3.66
C LYS A 114 -8.73 -14.54 3.58
N GLN A 115 -9.19 -13.91 4.67
CA GLN A 115 -10.50 -13.25 4.75
C GLN A 115 -10.58 -12.06 3.79
N ALA A 116 -9.58 -11.18 3.79
CA ALA A 116 -9.51 -10.04 2.89
C ALA A 116 -9.58 -10.48 1.42
N PHE A 117 -8.85 -11.54 1.04
CA PHE A 117 -8.93 -12.13 -0.29
C PHE A 117 -10.34 -12.64 -0.62
N MET A 118 -10.98 -13.36 0.29
CA MET A 118 -12.33 -13.90 0.06
C MET A 118 -13.40 -12.80 -0.10
N GLU A 119 -13.26 -11.69 0.64
CA GLU A 119 -14.18 -10.54 0.57
C GLU A 119 -14.01 -9.76 -0.74
N THR A 120 -12.77 -9.48 -1.15
CA THR A 120 -12.48 -8.67 -2.35
C THR A 120 -12.52 -9.46 -3.66
N HIS A 121 -12.21 -10.76 -3.64
CA HIS A 121 -11.96 -11.56 -4.85
C HIS A 121 -13.03 -12.63 -5.14
N LYS A 122 -14.21 -12.52 -4.54
CA LYS A 122 -15.37 -13.44 -4.70
C LYS A 122 -15.75 -13.77 -6.15
N LYS A 123 -15.39 -12.93 -7.13
CA LYS A 123 -15.70 -13.07 -8.56
C LYS A 123 -14.47 -13.00 -9.49
N LEU A 124 -13.26 -13.22 -8.97
CA LEU A 124 -12.04 -13.06 -9.76
C LEU A 124 -11.97 -14.08 -10.92
N LYS A 125 -12.05 -13.60 -12.17
CA LYS A 125 -11.91 -14.45 -13.36
C LYS A 125 -10.44 -14.68 -13.68
N VAL A 126 -9.87 -15.78 -13.19
CA VAL A 126 -8.47 -16.21 -13.41
C VAL A 126 -8.06 -16.18 -14.89
N ALA A 127 -8.99 -16.52 -15.81
CA ALA A 127 -8.73 -16.51 -17.25
C ALA A 127 -8.40 -15.11 -17.82
N LYS A 128 -8.94 -14.03 -17.24
CA LYS A 128 -8.60 -12.65 -17.64
C LYS A 128 -7.24 -12.21 -17.10
N LEU A 129 -6.86 -12.64 -15.90
CA LEU A 129 -5.52 -12.39 -15.34
C LEU A 129 -4.42 -13.11 -16.13
N ARG A 130 -4.66 -14.36 -16.53
CA ARG A 130 -3.71 -15.20 -17.28
C ARG A 130 -3.27 -14.59 -18.62
N LYS A 131 -4.13 -13.78 -19.26
CA LYS A 131 -3.81 -13.05 -20.50
C LYS A 131 -2.98 -11.79 -20.28
N ARG A 132 -2.93 -11.26 -19.05
CA ARG A 132 -2.47 -9.89 -18.78
C ARG A 132 -1.06 -9.82 -18.18
N ASN A 133 -0.63 -10.80 -17.37
CA ASN A 133 0.75 -10.87 -16.86
C ASN A 133 1.11 -12.25 -16.25
N PHE A 134 2.27 -12.82 -16.60
CA PHE A 134 2.68 -14.17 -16.15
C PHE A 134 3.20 -14.17 -14.69
N ARG A 135 4.00 -13.16 -14.30
CA ARG A 135 4.54 -13.03 -12.93
C ARG A 135 3.45 -12.89 -11.88
N THR A 136 2.41 -12.13 -12.19
CA THR A 136 1.24 -11.95 -11.32
C THR A 136 0.47 -13.26 -11.09
N MET A 137 0.55 -14.21 -12.03
CA MET A 137 -0.06 -15.53 -11.88
C MET A 137 0.74 -16.42 -10.94
N GLU A 138 2.07 -16.40 -11.03
CA GLU A 138 2.95 -17.16 -10.13
C GLU A 138 2.78 -16.71 -8.68
N ALA A 139 2.77 -15.40 -8.45
CA ALA A 139 2.56 -14.86 -7.12
C ALA A 139 1.15 -15.14 -6.58
N LEU A 140 0.12 -15.09 -7.43
CA LEU A 140 -1.25 -15.49 -7.05
C LEU A 140 -1.31 -16.95 -6.60
N VAL A 141 -0.63 -17.84 -7.31
CA VAL A 141 -0.55 -19.26 -6.94
C VAL A 141 0.20 -19.43 -5.63
N ALA A 142 1.34 -18.76 -5.46
CA ALA A 142 2.12 -18.77 -4.23
C ALA A 142 1.33 -18.25 -3.03
N PHE A 143 0.58 -17.15 -3.21
CA PHE A 143 -0.30 -16.60 -2.18
C PHE A 143 -1.39 -17.59 -1.79
N LYS A 144 -2.08 -18.19 -2.77
CA LYS A 144 -3.14 -19.18 -2.46
C LYS A 144 -2.61 -20.40 -1.73
N ASN A 145 -1.40 -20.86 -2.08
CA ASN A 145 -0.72 -21.94 -1.37
C ASN A 145 -0.43 -21.52 0.08
N TRP A 146 0.18 -20.35 0.28
CA TRP A 146 0.55 -19.84 1.59
C TRP A 146 -0.65 -19.59 2.52
N ALA A 147 -1.73 -19.03 1.97
CA ALA A 147 -2.96 -18.72 2.70
C ALA A 147 -3.91 -19.94 2.87
N GLY A 148 -3.55 -21.11 2.34
CA GLY A 148 -4.41 -22.31 2.42
C GLY A 148 -5.76 -22.11 1.73
N LEU A 149 -5.73 -21.52 0.54
CA LEU A 149 -6.88 -21.25 -0.33
C LEU A 149 -6.98 -22.20 -1.53
N ASN A 150 -6.01 -23.10 -1.69
CA ASN A 150 -6.06 -24.16 -2.69
C ASN A 150 -6.84 -25.35 -2.11
N ALA A 151 -7.92 -25.73 -2.80
CA ALA A 151 -8.63 -26.99 -2.64
C ALA A 151 -8.13 -27.97 -3.70
#